data_AF-A0A957EFZ1-F1
#
_entry.id   AF-A0A957EFZ1-F1
#
_cell.length_a   1.000
_cell.length_b   1.000
_cell.length_c   1.000
_cell.angle_alpha   90.00
_cell.angle_beta   90.00
_cell.angle_gamma   90.00
#
_symmetry.space_group_name_H-M   'P 1'
#
loop_
_entity.id
_entity.type
_entity.pdbx_description
1 polymer ?
#
loop_
_entity_poly.entity_id
_entity_poly.type
_entity_poly.pdbx_seq_one_letter_code
_entity_poly.pdbx_strand_id
1 'polypeptide(L)' 'MPDIEHPWERIYQQDQWPQQDPVPLFHEVLPTLQNRNCHRILDLGCGNGNYLVPFAEKGFDMIGADIAPTG' A
#
# COMPACT_ATOMS: atom_id res chain seq x y z
N MET A 1 -12.56 10.30 21.98
CA MET A 1 -11.23 9.86 22.47
C MET A 1 -10.26 10.97 22.09
N PRO A 2 -9.33 11.40 22.95
CA PRO A 2 -8.33 12.36 22.49
C PRO A 2 -7.58 11.74 21.31
N ASP A 3 -7.32 12.55 20.27
CA ASP A 3 -6.58 12.12 19.09
C ASP A 3 -5.17 11.71 19.51
N ILE A 4 -4.96 10.41 19.72
CA ILE A 4 -3.62 9.86 19.87
C ILE A 4 -3.03 9.88 18.46
N GLU A 5 -2.29 10.93 18.17
CA GLU A 5 -1.53 11.07 16.92
C GLU A 5 -0.57 9.86 16.81
N HIS A 6 -0.89 8.94 15.90
CA HIS A 6 -0.11 7.72 15.70
C HIS A 6 1.29 8.08 15.19
N PRO A 7 2.38 7.41 15.64
CA PRO A 7 3.73 7.74 15.17
C PRO A 7 3.89 7.76 13.64
N TRP A 8 3.18 6.89 12.92
CA TRP A 8 3.14 6.88 11.45
C TRP A 8 2.54 8.16 10.85
N GLU A 9 1.51 8.73 11.45
CA GLU A 9 0.92 9.99 10.98
C GLU A 9 1.94 11.12 11.05
N ARG A 10 2.70 11.21 12.15
CA ARG A 10 3.78 12.20 12.28
C ARG A 10 4.86 12.02 11.22
N ILE A 11 5.23 10.79 10.90
CA ILE A 11 6.25 10.49 9.88
C ILE A 11 5.79 10.94 8.50
N TYR A 12 4.54 10.65 8.12
CA TYR A 12 3.97 11.08 6.85
C TYR A 12 3.82 12.61 6.76
N GLN A 13 3.33 13.27 7.82
CA GLN A 13 3.23 14.73 7.86
C GLN A 13 4.59 15.44 7.74
N GLN A 14 5.68 14.76 8.11
CA GLN A 14 7.05 15.28 7.99
C GLN A 14 7.74 14.89 6.67
N ASP A 15 7.02 14.25 5.75
CA ASP A 15 7.53 13.74 4.46
C ASP A 15 8.77 12.84 4.63
N GLN A 16 8.80 12.06 5.72
CA GLN A 16 9.92 11.17 6.06
C GLN A 16 9.76 9.76 5.47
N TRP A 17 8.69 9.53 4.69
CA TRP A 17 8.39 8.26 4.05
C TRP A 17 7.96 8.48 2.59
N PRO A 18 8.91 8.77 1.68
CA PRO A 18 8.58 9.09 0.30
C PRO A 18 8.03 7.88 -0.45
N GLN A 19 7.17 8.13 -1.43
CA GLN A 19 6.73 7.13 -2.40
C GLN A 19 7.96 6.54 -3.10
N GLN A 20 8.03 5.21 -3.18
CA GLN A 20 9.10 4.51 -3.88
C GLN A 20 8.51 3.90 -5.14
N ASP A 21 9.31 3.87 -6.21
CA ASP A 21 9.00 3.04 -7.39
C ASP A 21 8.66 1.61 -6.95
N PRO A 22 7.84 0.87 -7.72
CA PRO A 22 7.26 -0.39 -7.27
C PRO A 22 8.33 -1.27 -6.64
N VAL A 23 8.11 -1.54 -5.38
CA VAL A 23 9.06 -2.25 -4.51
C VAL A 23 9.39 -3.59 -5.17
N PRO A 24 10.64 -4.08 -5.16
CA PRO A 24 11.08 -5.24 -5.96
C PRO A 24 10.16 -6.46 -5.90
N LEU A 25 9.54 -6.69 -4.74
CA LEU A 25 8.58 -7.76 -4.50
C LEU A 25 7.35 -7.72 -5.43
N PHE A 26 6.94 -6.56 -5.94
CA PHE A 26 5.83 -6.43 -6.90
C PHE A 26 6.09 -7.30 -8.13
N HIS A 27 7.29 -7.19 -8.71
CA HIS A 27 7.66 -7.94 -9.91
C HIS A 27 7.77 -9.44 -9.66
N GLU A 28 8.18 -9.83 -8.45
CA GLU A 28 8.31 -11.25 -8.06
C GLU A 28 6.94 -11.90 -7.83
N VAL A 29 5.99 -11.17 -7.24
CA VAL A 29 4.70 -11.72 -6.80
C VAL A 29 3.64 -11.65 -7.89
N LEU A 30 3.68 -10.66 -8.78
CA LEU A 30 2.69 -10.46 -9.84
C LEU A 30 2.41 -11.72 -10.69
N PRO A 31 3.43 -12.45 -11.23
CA PRO A 31 3.18 -13.65 -12.02
C PRO A 31 2.46 -14.74 -11.23
N THR A 32 2.80 -14.88 -9.94
CA THR A 32 2.18 -15.88 -9.07
C THR A 32 0.70 -15.57 -8.84
N LEU A 33 0.36 -14.31 -8.59
CA LEU A 33 -1.03 -13.89 -8.37
C LEU A 33 -1.88 -14.08 -9.64
N GLN A 34 -1.34 -13.70 -10.81
CA GLN A 34 -2.01 -13.91 -12.10
C GLN A 34 -2.24 -15.39 -12.38
N ASN A 35 -1.22 -16.24 -12.21
CA ASN A 35 -1.32 -17.68 -12.45
C ASN A 35 -2.32 -18.38 -11.51
N ARG A 36 -2.54 -17.82 -10.32
CA ARG A 36 -3.52 -18.33 -9.35
C ARG A 36 -4.92 -17.77 -9.54
N ASN A 37 -5.16 -16.97 -10.58
CA ASN A 37 -6.42 -16.26 -10.79
C ASN A 37 -6.84 -15.47 -9.53
N CYS A 38 -5.88 -14.83 -8.87
CA CYS A 38 -6.18 -13.91 -7.79
C CYS A 38 -6.83 -12.66 -8.41
N HIS A 39 -7.94 -12.21 -7.81
CA HIS A 39 -8.68 -11.05 -8.30
C HIS A 39 -8.69 -9.91 -7.28
N ARG A 40 -8.60 -10.21 -5.97
CA ARG A 40 -8.70 -9.23 -4.89
C ARG A 40 -7.54 -9.33 -3.93
N ILE A 41 -6.97 -8.18 -3.56
CA ILE A 41 -5.82 -8.09 -2.65
C ILE A 41 -6.13 -7.08 -1.54
N LEU A 42 -5.77 -7.42 -0.31
CA LEU A 42 -5.79 -6.52 0.85
C LEU A 42 -4.36 -6.09 1.16
N ASP A 43 -4.11 -4.80 1.12
CA ASP A 43 -2.83 -4.15 1.44
C ASP A 43 -2.94 -3.48 2.82
N LEU A 44 -2.31 -4.11 3.83
CA LEU A 44 -2.35 -3.66 5.22
C LEU A 44 -1.14 -2.80 5.53
N GLY A 45 -1.36 -1.59 6.04
CA GLY A 45 -0.31 -0.58 6.13
C GLY A 45 0.08 -0.09 4.74
N CYS A 46 -0.91 0.18 3.89
CA CYS A 46 -0.68 0.50 2.48
C CYS A 46 0.12 1.80 2.29
N GLY A 47 0.12 2.69 3.27
CA GLY A 47 0.75 4.00 3.19
C GLY A 47 0.39 4.70 1.90
N ASN A 48 1.42 5.31 1.27
CA ASN A 48 1.34 6.01 -0.02
C ASN A 48 0.87 5.14 -1.21
N GLY A 49 0.57 3.85 -1.01
CA GLY A 49 0.02 2.98 -2.03
C GLY A 49 1.06 2.39 -3.00
N ASN A 50 2.31 2.21 -2.56
CA ASN A 50 3.40 1.67 -3.38
C ASN A 50 3.10 0.29 -3.99
N TYR A 51 2.24 -0.53 -3.35
CA TYR A 51 1.70 -1.75 -3.94
C TYR A 51 0.27 -1.59 -4.44
N LEU A 52 -0.53 -0.79 -3.72
CA LEU A 52 -1.93 -0.56 -4.04
C LEU A 52 -2.14 -0.06 -5.47
N VAL A 53 -1.43 1.01 -5.87
CA VAL A 53 -1.59 1.61 -7.20
C VAL A 53 -1.08 0.66 -8.30
N PRO A 54 0.15 0.11 -8.24
CA PRO A 54 0.63 -0.77 -9.31
C PRO A 54 -0.20 -2.03 -9.48
N PHE A 55 -0.70 -2.66 -8.41
CA PHE A 55 -1.58 -3.82 -8.55
C PHE A 55 -2.96 -3.44 -9.09
N ALA A 56 -3.52 -2.30 -8.67
CA ALA A 56 -4.78 -1.81 -9.25
C ALA A 56 -4.64 -1.57 -10.77
N GLU A 57 -3.53 -0.98 -11.22
CA GLU A 57 -3.23 -0.77 -12.65
C GLU A 57 -3.06 -2.08 -13.43
N LYS A 58 -2.70 -3.19 -12.78
CA LYS A 58 -2.69 -4.53 -13.37
C LYS A 58 -4.06 -5.22 -13.38
N GLY A 59 -5.10 -4.55 -12.90
CA GLY A 59 -6.49 -5.03 -12.94
C GLY A 59 -6.93 -5.82 -11.71
N PHE A 60 -6.16 -5.80 -10.62
CA PHE A 60 -6.60 -6.38 -9.35
C PHE A 60 -7.57 -5.43 -8.63
N ASP A 61 -8.55 -6.01 -7.94
CA ASP A 61 -9.45 -5.31 -7.01
C ASP A 61 -8.73 -5.09 -5.68
N MET A 62 -8.33 -3.87 -5.40
CA MET A 62 -7.48 -3.53 -4.26
C MET A 62 -8.28 -2.95 -3.10
N ILE A 63 -7.96 -3.39 -1.89
CA ILE A 63 -8.40 -2.76 -0.64
C ILE A 63 -7.14 -2.34 0.11
N GLY A 64 -7.01 -1.05 0.41
CA GLY A 64 -5.96 -0.51 1.26
C GLY A 64 -6.50 -0.18 2.64
N ALA A 65 -5.69 -0.41 3.67
CA ALA A 65 -5.97 0.08 5.00
C ALA A 65 -4.67 0.61 5.64
N ASP A 66 -4.69 1.86 6.06
CA ASP A 66 -3.63 2.46 6.86
C ASP A 66 -4.20 3.15 8.10
N ILE A 67 -3.37 3.27 9.13
CA ILE A 67 -3.70 3.93 10.39
C ILE A 67 -3.34 5.43 10.36
N ALA A 68 -2.48 5.84 9.43
CA ALA A 68 -2.09 7.23 9.22
C ALA A 68 -2.96 7.86 8.12
N PRO A 69 -3.86 8.81 8.45
CA PRO A 69 -4.69 9.49 7.47
C PRO A 69 -3.94 10.24 6.36
N THR A 70 -2.72 10.70 6.61
CA THR A 70 -1.89 11.38 5.59
C THR A 70 -1.23 10.39 4.63
N GLY A 71 -1.06 9.13 5.04
CA GLY A 71 -0.51 8.07 4.20
C GLY A 71 -1.37 7.76 2.98
#